data_AF-A0A3D5KB61-F1
#
_entry.id   AF-A0A3D5KB61-F1
#
_cell.length_a   1.000
_cell.length_b   1.000
_cell.length_c   1.000
_cell.angle_alpha   90.00
_cell.angle_beta   90.00
_cell.angle_gamma   90.00
#
_symmetry.space_group_name_H-M   'P 1'
#
loop_
_entity.id
_entity.type
_entity.pdbx_description
1 polymer ?
#
loop_
_entity_poly.entity_id
_entity_poly.type
_entity_poly.pdbx_seq_one_letter_code
_entity_poly.pdbx_strand_id
1 'polypeptide(L)'
;EIGLGGRINMIMQSAFFKLSNVIPVEDAVKYLKESIEAAYGKKGEDIVNMNYQAVDRGIDALVKVDIPEEWKNAEDTKKAEEKEVPDFIKNVLIPMNRREGDKLPVSTFVGREDGSFPNGTAAYEKRGIAVNVPEWQIDNCIQCNQCAYVCPHAAIRPFLLTEEEKKNAPESFATKKAIGKGLEGLEFRIQVSPLDCTGCGSCANVCPSKKKSLIMKPFEEQYEVQSVNWDYAIEKVEPKEDLIPDDTIKGSQFKQPLLEFSGACAGCGETPYARLVTQLFGDRMIIANATGCSSIWGASAPSTPYCANKEGKGPAWANSLFEDNAEYGYGMALAVKKMRNKLEDLMKEFIELNIDEEINVAFNKWLEGKNEARASKATAAAIIPLLDKEVANERGRAILKEIRELKDYLIKKSVWIFGGDGWAYDIGFGGLDHVLASGENVNVLVFDTEVYSNTGGQSSKATPTAAVAKFAASGKRVRKKDLGMIAASYGYVYVAQVAMGANMNHLLKVLKEAESYDGPSLIIAYAPCINHGIRGGMGTSIAQEKLAVETGYWHLYRYDPRLKEEGKNPFILDSKEPTKPLRDFLETEVRYTSLKRTFPEEAEELFAAAEKDAKERYENYRRMAEEGTVTAE
;
A
#
# COMPACT_ATOMS: atom_id res chain seq x y z
N GLU A 1 -3.71 -34.52 -8.29
CA GLU A 1 -3.40 -35.81 -8.93
C GLU A 1 -2.02 -35.84 -9.58
N ILE A 2 -1.74 -35.01 -10.59
CA ILE A 2 -0.46 -35.05 -11.34
C ILE A 2 0.71 -34.33 -10.61
N GLY A 3 0.43 -33.48 -9.62
CA GLY A 3 1.45 -32.73 -8.87
C GLY A 3 1.74 -31.33 -9.39
N LEU A 4 1.07 -30.86 -10.45
CA LEU A 4 1.19 -29.49 -10.98
C LEU A 4 0.48 -28.40 -10.16
N GLY A 5 -0.01 -28.75 -8.96
CA GLY A 5 -0.79 -27.86 -8.08
C GLY A 5 -2.13 -27.51 -8.71
N GLY A 6 -2.23 -26.31 -9.30
CA GLY A 6 -3.40 -25.80 -10.01
C GLY A 6 -3.11 -25.30 -11.43
N ARG A 7 -1.95 -25.66 -12.02
CA ARG A 7 -1.63 -25.26 -13.40
C ARG A 7 -2.38 -26.14 -14.39
N ILE A 8 -3.36 -25.55 -15.08
CA ILE A 8 -4.19 -26.24 -16.08
C ILE A 8 -3.75 -26.00 -17.52
N ASN A 9 -2.70 -25.21 -17.76
CA ASN A 9 -2.29 -24.78 -19.10
C ASN A 9 -2.05 -25.95 -20.07
N MET A 10 -1.27 -26.97 -19.67
CA MET A 10 -1.00 -28.13 -20.53
C MET A 10 -2.26 -28.97 -20.74
N ILE A 11 -3.09 -29.15 -19.71
CA ILE A 11 -4.36 -29.87 -19.80
C ILE A 11 -5.29 -29.19 -20.83
N MET A 12 -5.48 -27.87 -20.71
CA MET A 12 -6.38 -27.10 -21.59
C MET A 12 -5.82 -26.98 -23.01
N GLN A 13 -4.51 -26.84 -23.17
CA GLN A 13 -3.87 -26.79 -24.49
C GLN A 13 -4.04 -28.13 -25.23
N SER A 14 -3.86 -29.25 -24.53
CA SER A 14 -4.10 -30.58 -25.09
C SER A 14 -5.56 -30.81 -25.46
N ALA A 15 -6.49 -30.37 -24.60
CA ALA A 15 -7.91 -30.39 -24.90
C ALA A 15 -8.26 -29.59 -26.16
N PHE A 16 -7.67 -28.40 -26.33
CA PHE A 16 -7.86 -27.58 -27.52
C PHE A 16 -7.46 -28.30 -28.79
N PHE A 17 -6.26 -28.91 -28.84
CA PHE A 17 -5.82 -29.62 -30.04
C PHE A 17 -6.67 -30.85 -30.34
N LYS A 18 -7.11 -31.57 -29.31
CA LYS A 18 -8.01 -32.72 -29.46
C LYS A 18 -9.37 -32.35 -30.04
N LEU A 19 -9.93 -31.20 -29.66
CA LEU A 19 -11.28 -30.80 -30.06
C LEU A 19 -11.32 -29.95 -31.34
N SER A 20 -10.28 -29.14 -31.60
CA SER A 20 -10.26 -28.20 -32.72
C SER A 20 -9.93 -28.84 -34.07
N ASN A 21 -9.27 -30.01 -34.08
CA ASN A 21 -8.82 -30.71 -35.30
C ASN A 21 -7.99 -29.84 -36.26
N VAL A 22 -7.28 -28.82 -35.76
CA VAL A 22 -6.41 -27.95 -36.57
C VAL A 22 -5.21 -28.71 -37.16
N ILE A 23 -4.77 -29.78 -36.48
CA ILE A 23 -3.76 -30.75 -36.91
C ILE A 23 -4.14 -32.15 -36.38
N PRO A 24 -3.56 -33.24 -36.90
CA PRO A 24 -3.73 -34.58 -36.32
C PRO A 24 -3.34 -34.61 -34.84
N VAL A 25 -4.09 -35.36 -34.02
CA VAL A 25 -3.91 -35.38 -32.56
C VAL A 25 -2.55 -35.97 -32.18
N GLU A 26 -2.10 -36.97 -32.92
CA GLU A 26 -0.82 -37.62 -32.73
C GLU A 26 0.35 -36.62 -32.94
N ASP A 27 0.23 -35.76 -33.95
CA ASP A 27 1.19 -34.69 -34.22
C ASP A 27 1.13 -33.62 -33.14
N ALA A 28 -0.08 -33.24 -32.68
CA ALA A 28 -0.24 -32.28 -31.59
C ALA A 28 0.42 -32.78 -30.30
N VAL A 29 0.22 -34.04 -29.90
CA VAL A 29 0.87 -34.64 -28.73
C VAL A 29 2.37 -34.57 -28.86
N LYS A 30 2.89 -34.95 -30.03
CA LYS A 30 4.32 -34.92 -30.31
C LYS A 30 4.88 -33.50 -30.15
N TYR A 31 4.30 -32.51 -30.83
CA TYR A 31 4.79 -31.13 -30.78
C TYR A 31 4.65 -30.50 -29.38
N LEU A 32 3.60 -30.84 -28.63
CA LEU A 32 3.47 -30.40 -27.24
C LEU A 32 4.56 -30.97 -26.34
N LYS A 33 4.85 -32.27 -26.45
CA LYS A 33 5.92 -32.90 -25.67
C LYS A 33 7.31 -32.38 -26.06
N GLU A 34 7.55 -32.14 -27.35
CA GLU A 34 8.77 -31.48 -27.84
C GLU A 34 8.91 -30.04 -27.28
N SER A 35 7.81 -29.27 -27.28
CA SER A 35 7.78 -27.92 -26.72
C SER A 35 8.03 -27.90 -25.20
N ILE A 36 7.45 -28.85 -24.47
CA ILE A 36 7.68 -29.04 -23.02
C ILE A 36 9.15 -29.32 -22.75
N GLU A 37 9.80 -30.19 -23.53
CA GLU A 37 11.22 -30.50 -23.36
C GLU A 37 12.08 -29.25 -23.59
N ALA A 38 11.83 -28.54 -24.70
CA ALA A 38 12.55 -27.31 -25.01
C ALA A 38 12.40 -26.23 -23.92
N ALA A 39 11.20 -26.09 -23.33
CA ALA A 39 10.90 -25.06 -22.34
C ALA A 39 11.29 -25.43 -20.91
N TYR A 40 11.17 -26.71 -20.54
CA TYR A 40 11.27 -27.18 -19.15
C TYR A 40 12.37 -28.20 -18.89
N GLY A 41 13.07 -28.72 -19.92
CA GLY A 41 14.14 -29.72 -19.73
C GLY A 41 15.21 -29.28 -18.73
N LYS A 42 15.54 -27.98 -18.69
CA LYS A 42 16.48 -27.40 -17.71
C LYS A 42 15.95 -27.32 -16.27
N LYS A 43 14.69 -27.66 -16.03
CA LYS A 43 14.06 -27.64 -14.70
C LYS A 43 14.04 -29.03 -14.03
N GLY A 44 14.53 -30.06 -14.70
CA GLY A 44 14.59 -31.42 -14.19
C GLY A 44 13.49 -32.32 -14.77
N GLU A 45 13.80 -33.61 -14.84
CA GLU A 45 13.00 -34.64 -15.50
C GLU A 45 11.61 -34.81 -14.86
N ASP A 46 11.52 -34.69 -13.53
CA ASP A 46 10.24 -34.78 -12.82
C ASP A 46 9.22 -33.73 -13.31
N ILE A 47 9.68 -32.48 -13.55
CA ILE A 47 8.81 -31.41 -14.03
C ILE A 47 8.37 -31.69 -15.47
N VAL A 48 9.26 -32.17 -16.32
CA VAL A 48 8.94 -32.56 -17.70
C VAL A 48 7.88 -33.67 -17.68
N ASN A 49 8.11 -34.73 -16.91
CA ASN A 49 7.22 -35.89 -16.83
C ASN A 49 5.83 -35.52 -16.30
N MET A 50 5.73 -34.65 -15.29
CA MET A 50 4.44 -34.14 -14.83
C MET A 50 3.68 -33.39 -15.95
N ASN A 51 4.39 -32.61 -16.79
CA ASN A 51 3.74 -31.92 -17.92
C ASN A 51 3.36 -32.89 -19.05
N TYR A 52 4.16 -33.93 -19.30
CA TYR A 52 3.79 -35.00 -20.24
C TYR A 52 2.51 -35.71 -19.81
N GLN A 53 2.42 -36.07 -18.53
CA GLN A 53 1.21 -36.67 -17.97
C GLN A 53 0.00 -35.72 -18.06
N ALA A 54 0.21 -34.40 -17.91
CA ALA A 54 -0.85 -33.42 -18.09
C ALA A 54 -1.35 -33.34 -19.53
N VAL A 55 -0.46 -33.50 -20.52
CA VAL A 55 -0.84 -33.59 -21.94
C VAL A 55 -1.71 -34.83 -22.18
N ASP A 56 -1.25 -35.99 -21.72
CA ASP A 56 -1.95 -37.26 -21.92
C ASP A 56 -3.33 -37.23 -21.26
N ARG A 57 -3.40 -36.78 -19.99
CA ARG A 57 -4.67 -36.61 -19.26
C ARG A 57 -5.59 -35.58 -19.91
N GLY A 58 -5.06 -34.49 -20.46
CA GLY A 58 -5.86 -33.47 -21.15
C GLY A 58 -6.55 -33.96 -22.41
N ILE A 59 -6.07 -35.06 -23.00
CA ILE A 59 -6.70 -35.73 -24.15
C ILE A 59 -7.68 -36.80 -23.70
N ASP A 60 -7.27 -37.63 -22.74
CA ASP A 60 -8.00 -38.84 -22.36
C ASP A 60 -9.17 -38.58 -21.40
N ALA A 61 -9.10 -37.51 -20.60
CA ALA A 61 -10.12 -37.20 -19.59
C ALA A 61 -11.29 -36.37 -20.14
N LEU A 62 -11.32 -36.07 -21.44
CA LEU A 62 -12.40 -35.31 -22.06
C LEU A 62 -13.69 -36.14 -22.11
N VAL A 63 -14.75 -35.60 -21.50
CA VAL A 63 -16.09 -36.18 -21.53
C VAL A 63 -16.98 -35.27 -22.36
N LYS A 64 -17.58 -35.82 -23.43
CA LYS A 64 -18.61 -35.11 -24.19
C LYS A 64 -19.87 -35.01 -23.33
N VAL A 65 -20.34 -33.80 -23.11
CA VAL A 65 -21.63 -33.54 -22.47
C VAL A 65 -22.70 -33.49 -23.56
N ASP A 66 -23.59 -34.49 -23.61
CA ASP A 66 -24.75 -34.46 -24.51
C ASP A 66 -25.82 -33.52 -23.93
N ILE A 67 -26.11 -32.43 -24.64
CA ILE A 67 -27.03 -31.38 -24.19
C ILE A 67 -28.48 -31.85 -24.36
N PRO A 68 -29.30 -31.91 -23.28
CA PRO A 68 -30.71 -32.27 -23.37
C PRO A 68 -31.51 -31.26 -24.22
N GLU A 69 -32.45 -31.75 -25.04
CA GLU A 69 -33.30 -30.91 -25.89
C GLU A 69 -34.14 -29.90 -25.09
N GLU A 70 -34.53 -30.27 -23.88
CA GLU A 70 -35.26 -29.42 -22.92
C GLU A 70 -34.53 -28.13 -22.55
N TRP A 71 -33.19 -28.08 -22.64
CA TRP A 71 -32.43 -26.86 -22.36
C TRP A 71 -32.74 -25.71 -23.35
N LYS A 72 -33.32 -26.01 -24.52
CA LYS A 72 -33.82 -24.96 -25.43
C LYS A 72 -34.91 -24.09 -24.81
N ASN A 73 -35.63 -24.64 -23.83
CA ASN A 73 -36.72 -23.99 -23.12
C ASN A 73 -36.35 -23.70 -21.67
N ALA A 74 -35.06 -23.71 -21.32
CA ALA A 74 -34.62 -23.35 -19.99
C ALA A 74 -35.04 -21.90 -19.68
N GLU A 75 -35.67 -21.71 -18.53
CA GLU A 75 -36.04 -20.38 -18.05
C GLU A 75 -34.89 -19.81 -17.21
N ASP A 76 -34.66 -18.50 -17.35
CA ASP A 76 -33.71 -17.80 -16.50
C ASP A 76 -34.14 -17.94 -15.03
N THR A 77 -33.19 -18.25 -14.16
CA THR A 77 -33.42 -18.16 -12.71
C THR A 77 -33.76 -16.72 -12.36
N LYS A 78 -34.63 -16.54 -11.36
CA LYS A 78 -34.97 -15.20 -10.84
C LYS A 78 -33.68 -14.44 -10.58
N LYS A 79 -33.53 -13.26 -11.19
CA LYS A 79 -32.42 -12.35 -10.90
C LYS A 79 -32.36 -12.15 -9.38
N ALA A 80 -31.16 -12.29 -8.83
CA ALA A 80 -30.91 -11.87 -7.46
C ALA A 80 -31.36 -10.41 -7.29
N GLU A 81 -31.89 -10.07 -6.11
CA GLU A 81 -32.29 -8.69 -5.81
C GLU A 81 -31.11 -7.74 -6.09
N GLU A 82 -31.33 -6.72 -6.92
CA GLU A 82 -30.31 -5.70 -7.17
C GLU A 82 -30.10 -4.92 -5.87
N LYS A 83 -28.90 -5.04 -5.26
CA LYS A 83 -28.50 -4.14 -4.18
C LYS A 83 -28.49 -2.71 -4.72
N GLU A 84 -29.07 -1.76 -3.98
CA GLU A 84 -28.90 -0.35 -4.31
C GLU A 84 -27.43 0.03 -4.16
N VAL A 85 -26.84 0.56 -5.25
CA VAL A 85 -25.45 1.02 -5.31
C VAL A 85 -25.41 2.39 -5.98
N PRO A 86 -24.37 3.21 -5.72
CA PRO A 86 -24.24 4.51 -6.36
C PRO A 86 -24.28 4.44 -7.89
N ASP A 87 -24.78 5.49 -8.54
CA ASP A 87 -24.94 5.56 -10.00
C ASP A 87 -23.66 5.25 -10.76
N PHE A 88 -22.51 5.73 -10.27
CA PHE A 88 -21.21 5.43 -10.88
C PHE A 88 -20.90 3.92 -10.86
N ILE A 89 -21.22 3.23 -9.77
CA ILE A 89 -21.00 1.79 -9.63
C ILE A 89 -21.90 1.04 -10.63
N LYS A 90 -23.18 1.39 -10.66
CA LYS A 90 -24.19 0.77 -11.53
C LYS A 90 -23.90 1.00 -13.02
N ASN A 91 -23.57 2.23 -13.40
CA ASN A 91 -23.55 2.66 -14.80
C ASN A 91 -22.15 2.65 -15.43
N VAL A 92 -21.08 2.60 -14.63
CA VAL A 92 -19.69 2.60 -15.13
C VAL A 92 -18.92 1.37 -14.66
N LEU A 93 -18.75 1.18 -13.35
CA LEU A 93 -17.91 0.12 -12.81
C LEU A 93 -18.40 -1.28 -13.18
N ILE A 94 -19.68 -1.58 -12.93
CA ILE A 94 -20.26 -2.91 -13.21
C ILE A 94 -20.19 -3.24 -14.71
N PRO A 95 -20.62 -2.36 -15.66
CA PRO A 95 -20.47 -2.61 -17.08
C PRO A 95 -19.02 -2.82 -17.53
N MET A 96 -18.08 -2.00 -17.07
CA MET A 96 -16.66 -2.17 -17.39
C MET A 96 -16.11 -3.50 -16.88
N ASN A 97 -16.46 -3.91 -15.66
CA ASN A 97 -16.06 -5.19 -15.09
C ASN A 97 -16.69 -6.40 -15.81
N ARG A 98 -17.88 -6.23 -16.41
CA ARG A 98 -18.50 -7.21 -17.32
C ARG A 98 -17.88 -7.25 -18.71
N ARG A 99 -16.83 -6.46 -18.96
CA ARG A 99 -16.19 -6.28 -20.28
C ARG A 99 -17.14 -5.66 -21.31
N GLU A 100 -18.00 -4.76 -20.85
CA GLU A 100 -18.97 -4.02 -21.67
C GLU A 100 -18.65 -2.51 -21.72
N GLY A 101 -17.44 -2.12 -21.30
CA GLY A 101 -17.01 -0.72 -21.26
C GLY A 101 -17.10 -0.01 -22.61
N ASP A 102 -16.80 -0.70 -23.72
CA ASP A 102 -16.92 -0.17 -25.08
C ASP A 102 -18.36 0.20 -25.47
N LYS A 103 -19.37 -0.29 -24.74
CA LYS A 103 -20.78 0.06 -24.97
C LYS A 103 -21.18 1.36 -24.28
N LEU A 104 -20.35 1.91 -23.38
CA LEU A 104 -20.66 3.13 -22.65
C LEU A 104 -20.54 4.34 -23.60
N PRO A 105 -21.63 5.08 -23.87
CA PRO A 105 -21.55 6.28 -24.69
C PRO A 105 -20.78 7.39 -23.96
N VAL A 106 -20.28 8.37 -24.73
CA VAL A 106 -19.63 9.58 -24.16
C VAL A 106 -20.52 10.28 -23.13
N SER A 107 -21.85 10.26 -23.32
CA SER A 107 -22.81 10.85 -22.40
C SER A 107 -22.80 10.26 -20.99
N THR A 108 -22.27 9.03 -20.81
CA THR A 108 -22.09 8.41 -19.49
C THR A 108 -21.11 9.20 -18.61
N PHE A 109 -20.23 10.00 -19.21
CA PHE A 109 -19.16 10.73 -18.55
C PHE A 109 -19.41 12.24 -18.45
N VAL A 110 -20.64 12.70 -18.70
CA VAL A 110 -21.03 14.11 -18.49
C VAL A 110 -20.85 14.48 -17.01
N GLY A 111 -20.23 15.63 -16.74
CA GLY A 111 -19.81 16.06 -15.41
C GLY A 111 -18.47 15.47 -14.95
N ARG A 112 -17.78 14.73 -15.82
CA ARG A 112 -16.43 14.16 -15.62
C ARG A 112 -15.55 14.39 -16.84
N GLU A 113 -15.73 15.53 -17.51
CA GLU A 113 -15.01 15.91 -18.72
C GLU A 113 -13.50 16.01 -18.49
N ASP A 114 -13.09 16.25 -17.24
CA ASP A 114 -11.71 16.30 -16.77
C ASP A 114 -11.11 14.90 -16.48
N GLY A 115 -11.89 13.84 -16.63
CA GLY A 115 -11.46 12.46 -16.33
C GLY A 115 -11.43 12.13 -14.84
N SER A 116 -12.09 12.91 -13.98
CA SER A 116 -12.17 12.63 -12.54
C SER A 116 -13.09 11.44 -12.23
N PHE A 117 -12.64 10.56 -11.32
CA PHE A 117 -13.37 9.37 -10.86
C PHE A 117 -13.71 9.52 -9.37
N PRO A 118 -14.84 8.95 -8.90
CA PRO A 118 -15.12 8.98 -7.48
C PRO A 118 -14.16 8.05 -6.73
N ASN A 119 -13.91 8.37 -5.47
CA ASN A 119 -13.12 7.54 -4.56
C ASN A 119 -13.93 6.32 -4.06
N GLY A 120 -13.22 5.26 -3.64
CA GLY A 120 -13.76 4.12 -2.92
C GLY A 120 -14.56 3.12 -3.76
N THR A 121 -14.37 3.11 -5.08
CA THR A 121 -15.14 2.20 -5.95
C THR A 121 -14.66 0.75 -5.85
N ALA A 122 -13.42 0.52 -5.41
CA ALA A 122 -12.86 -0.83 -5.22
C ALA A 122 -13.65 -1.68 -4.20
N ALA A 123 -14.29 -1.03 -3.21
CA ALA A 123 -15.10 -1.72 -2.20
C ALA A 123 -16.30 -2.49 -2.77
N TYR A 124 -16.74 -2.17 -3.99
CA TYR A 124 -17.87 -2.80 -4.67
C TYR A 124 -17.45 -3.97 -5.58
N GLU A 125 -16.15 -4.22 -5.75
CA GLU A 125 -15.69 -5.25 -6.69
C GLU A 125 -15.86 -6.67 -6.16
N LYS A 126 -15.56 -6.92 -4.88
CA LYS A 126 -15.76 -8.20 -4.18
C LYS A 126 -15.33 -9.42 -5.01
N ARG A 127 -14.09 -9.37 -5.51
CA ARG A 127 -13.58 -10.22 -6.60
C ARG A 127 -13.55 -11.73 -6.27
N GLY A 128 -13.40 -12.12 -5.01
CA GLY A 128 -13.43 -13.52 -4.58
C GLY A 128 -12.31 -14.39 -5.18
N ILE A 129 -11.10 -13.85 -5.32
CA ILE A 129 -9.99 -14.53 -6.05
C ILE A 129 -9.05 -15.36 -5.16
N ALA A 130 -9.22 -15.31 -3.84
CA ALA A 130 -8.39 -16.09 -2.92
C ALA A 130 -8.68 -17.58 -3.04
N VAL A 131 -7.63 -18.40 -3.07
CA VAL A 131 -7.76 -19.86 -2.89
C VAL A 131 -8.00 -20.20 -1.41
N ASN A 132 -7.28 -19.50 -0.53
CA ASN A 132 -7.41 -19.62 0.92
C ASN A 132 -7.55 -18.24 1.56
N VAL A 133 -8.31 -18.15 2.65
CA VAL A 133 -8.47 -16.93 3.46
C VAL A 133 -8.10 -17.21 4.93
N PRO A 134 -7.64 -16.22 5.71
CA PRO A 134 -7.27 -16.44 7.09
C PRO A 134 -8.50 -16.58 8.00
N GLU A 135 -8.61 -17.72 8.69
CA GLU A 135 -9.59 -17.97 9.74
C GLU A 135 -9.03 -17.54 11.11
N TRP A 136 -9.79 -16.73 11.86
CA TRP A 136 -9.40 -16.21 13.16
C TRP A 136 -9.63 -17.22 14.29
N GLN A 137 -8.54 -17.56 15.00
CA GLN A 137 -8.55 -18.43 16.18
C GLN A 137 -8.60 -17.57 17.44
N ILE A 138 -9.80 -17.41 17.99
CA ILE A 138 -10.11 -16.45 19.07
C ILE A 138 -9.27 -16.64 20.34
N ASP A 139 -9.04 -17.89 20.74
CA ASP A 139 -8.33 -18.23 21.98
C ASP A 139 -6.83 -17.92 21.91
N ASN A 140 -6.25 -18.00 20.71
CA ASN A 140 -4.82 -17.77 20.50
C ASN A 140 -4.49 -16.27 20.35
N CYS A 141 -5.49 -15.45 20.05
CA CYS A 141 -5.31 -14.06 19.65
C CYS A 141 -4.93 -13.16 20.83
N ILE A 142 -3.77 -12.50 20.72
CA ILE A 142 -3.27 -11.54 21.71
C ILE A 142 -3.67 -10.08 21.42
N GLN A 143 -4.53 -9.84 20.42
CA GLN A 143 -5.07 -8.51 20.07
C GLN A 143 -4.00 -7.44 19.77
N CYS A 144 -2.95 -7.81 19.02
CA CYS A 144 -1.84 -6.91 18.68
C CYS A 144 -2.05 -6.10 17.39
N ASN A 145 -3.08 -6.42 16.60
CA ASN A 145 -3.40 -5.83 15.29
C ASN A 145 -2.32 -5.93 14.19
N GLN A 146 -1.21 -6.64 14.40
CA GLN A 146 -0.15 -6.79 13.39
C GLN A 146 -0.63 -7.43 12.08
N CYS A 147 -1.64 -8.31 12.16
CA CYS A 147 -2.25 -8.94 10.98
C CYS A 147 -2.90 -7.92 10.04
N ALA A 148 -3.59 -6.91 10.60
CA ALA A 148 -4.14 -5.80 9.84
C ALA A 148 -3.02 -4.86 9.36
N TYR A 149 -2.04 -4.58 10.23
CA TYR A 149 -0.88 -3.73 9.94
C TYR A 149 -0.17 -4.11 8.64
N VAL A 150 0.03 -5.41 8.41
CA VAL A 150 0.74 -5.92 7.23
C VAL A 150 -0.14 -6.26 6.04
N CYS A 151 -1.47 -6.13 6.15
CA CYS A 151 -2.35 -6.54 5.07
C CYS A 151 -2.19 -5.59 3.86
N PRO A 152 -1.79 -6.09 2.68
CA PRO A 152 -1.59 -5.23 1.52
C PRO A 152 -2.91 -4.74 0.88
N HIS A 153 -4.05 -5.27 1.29
CA HIS A 153 -5.35 -4.96 0.68
C HIS A 153 -6.40 -4.48 1.68
N ALA A 154 -6.01 -4.24 2.94
CA ALA A 154 -6.95 -3.91 4.02
C ALA A 154 -8.10 -4.92 4.20
N ALA A 155 -7.89 -6.18 3.79
CA ALA A 155 -8.89 -7.25 3.81
C ALA A 155 -9.02 -7.95 5.18
N ILE A 156 -8.26 -7.53 6.20
CA ILE A 156 -8.37 -8.01 7.57
C ILE A 156 -8.23 -6.81 8.51
N ARG A 157 -9.22 -6.59 9.38
CA ARG A 157 -9.28 -5.40 10.25
C ARG A 157 -9.69 -5.79 11.68
N PRO A 158 -9.18 -5.07 12.69
CA PRO A 158 -9.67 -5.19 14.05
C PRO A 158 -10.91 -4.32 14.26
N PHE A 159 -11.89 -4.84 14.99
CA PHE A 159 -13.10 -4.14 15.37
C PHE A 159 -13.26 -4.15 16.88
N LEU A 160 -13.72 -3.02 17.41
CA LEU A 160 -14.14 -2.86 18.80
C LEU A 160 -15.66 -2.68 18.81
N LEU A 161 -16.33 -3.43 19.68
CA LEU A 161 -17.78 -3.46 19.78
C LEU A 161 -18.22 -3.06 21.19
N THR A 162 -19.29 -2.29 21.27
CA THR A 162 -20.05 -2.11 22.50
C THR A 162 -20.85 -3.38 22.80
N GLU A 163 -21.36 -3.51 24.02
CA GLU A 163 -22.26 -4.62 24.39
C GLU A 163 -23.53 -4.68 23.52
N GLU A 164 -24.04 -3.51 23.10
CA GLU A 164 -25.20 -3.43 22.20
C GLU A 164 -24.86 -3.92 20.78
N GLU A 165 -23.74 -3.46 20.23
CA GLU A 165 -23.26 -3.92 18.92
C GLU A 165 -22.91 -5.42 18.94
N LYS A 166 -22.44 -5.97 20.05
CA LYS A 166 -22.25 -7.42 20.18
C LYS A 166 -23.58 -8.16 20.21
N LYS A 167 -24.58 -7.65 20.94
CA LYS A 167 -25.91 -8.29 21.05
C LYS A 167 -26.64 -8.34 19.71
N ASN A 168 -26.45 -7.32 18.87
CA ASN A 168 -27.08 -7.24 17.55
C ASN A 168 -26.29 -7.98 16.45
N ALA A 169 -25.12 -8.54 16.78
CA ALA A 169 -24.27 -9.22 15.80
C ALA A 169 -24.83 -10.61 15.41
N PRO A 170 -24.52 -11.09 14.20
CA PRO A 170 -24.82 -12.47 13.79
C PRO A 170 -24.26 -13.49 14.80
N GLU A 171 -24.92 -14.64 14.93
CA GLU A 171 -24.46 -15.72 15.84
C GLU A 171 -23.02 -16.17 15.54
N SER A 172 -22.62 -16.12 14.27
CA SER A 172 -21.26 -16.44 13.79
C SER A 172 -20.22 -15.34 14.07
N PHE A 173 -20.61 -14.18 14.61
CA PHE A 173 -19.73 -13.04 14.89
C PHE A 173 -19.10 -13.13 16.28
N ALA A 174 -18.39 -14.22 16.56
CA ALA A 174 -17.75 -14.43 17.86
C ALA A 174 -16.79 -13.29 18.23
N THR A 175 -16.84 -12.80 19.46
CA THR A 175 -15.96 -11.74 19.98
C THR A 175 -15.26 -12.21 21.25
N LYS A 176 -14.17 -11.52 21.62
CA LYS A 176 -13.55 -11.69 22.95
C LYS A 176 -13.36 -10.34 23.61
N LYS A 177 -13.41 -10.29 24.94
CA LYS A 177 -13.15 -9.06 25.72
C LYS A 177 -11.89 -8.33 25.24
N ALA A 178 -12.02 -7.03 25.00
CA ALA A 178 -10.90 -6.19 24.58
C ALA A 178 -9.86 -6.06 25.70
N ILE A 179 -8.58 -6.09 25.32
CA ILE A 179 -7.42 -6.01 26.23
C ILE A 179 -6.71 -4.68 26.01
N GLY A 180 -6.59 -3.87 27.06
CA GLY A 180 -5.83 -2.62 27.05
C GLY A 180 -6.54 -1.53 27.85
N LYS A 181 -5.77 -0.59 28.37
CA LYS A 181 -6.29 0.58 29.08
C LYS A 181 -7.13 1.42 28.11
N GLY A 182 -8.33 1.82 28.53
CA GLY A 182 -9.27 2.60 27.71
C GLY A 182 -10.20 1.74 26.82
N LEU A 183 -10.09 0.41 26.90
CA LEU A 183 -10.95 -0.54 26.19
C LEU A 183 -11.86 -1.35 27.14
N GLU A 184 -11.95 -0.94 28.41
CA GLU A 184 -12.76 -1.62 29.41
C GLU A 184 -14.24 -1.63 28.99
N GLY A 185 -14.88 -2.81 29.08
CA GLY A 185 -16.28 -2.99 28.70
C GLY A 185 -16.52 -3.09 27.19
N LEU A 186 -15.47 -3.13 26.36
CA LEU A 186 -15.58 -3.39 24.93
C LEU A 186 -15.20 -4.83 24.56
N GLU A 187 -15.68 -5.23 23.41
CA GLU A 187 -15.44 -6.52 22.78
C GLU A 187 -14.57 -6.34 21.54
N PHE A 188 -13.72 -7.31 21.26
CA PHE A 188 -12.72 -7.26 20.20
C PHE A 188 -12.90 -8.42 19.24
N ARG A 189 -12.77 -8.12 17.94
CA ARG A 189 -12.74 -9.14 16.88
C ARG A 189 -11.74 -8.76 15.80
N ILE A 190 -11.05 -9.76 15.26
CA ILE A 190 -10.42 -9.66 13.94
C ILE A 190 -11.40 -10.20 12.91
N GLN A 191 -11.77 -9.36 11.94
CA GLN A 191 -12.68 -9.75 10.87
C GLN A 191 -11.98 -9.64 9.51
N VAL A 192 -12.20 -10.65 8.67
CA VAL A 192 -11.68 -10.72 7.30
C VAL A 192 -12.79 -10.39 6.30
N SER A 193 -12.46 -9.68 5.23
CA SER A 193 -13.28 -9.63 4.02
C SER A 193 -12.85 -10.78 3.12
N PRO A 194 -13.61 -11.89 3.04
CA PRO A 194 -13.18 -13.03 2.23
C PRO A 194 -13.13 -12.69 0.73
N LEU A 195 -14.07 -11.85 0.26
CA LEU A 195 -14.20 -11.48 -1.16
C LEU A 195 -13.15 -10.48 -1.64
N ASP A 196 -12.50 -9.75 -0.72
CA ASP A 196 -11.40 -8.84 -1.05
C ASP A 196 -10.02 -9.40 -0.68
N CYS A 197 -9.98 -10.53 0.03
CA CYS A 197 -8.73 -11.19 0.37
C CYS A 197 -8.09 -11.77 -0.90
N THR A 198 -6.78 -11.61 -1.04
CA THR A 198 -6.00 -12.24 -2.12
C THR A 198 -5.32 -13.54 -1.70
N GLY A 199 -5.54 -14.00 -0.46
CA GLY A 199 -4.96 -15.24 0.05
C GLY A 199 -3.43 -15.25 0.18
N CYS A 200 -2.78 -14.08 0.27
CA CYS A 200 -1.32 -14.01 0.29
C CYS A 200 -0.68 -14.67 1.52
N GLY A 201 -1.35 -14.66 2.67
CA GLY A 201 -0.87 -15.28 3.90
C GLY A 201 0.03 -14.41 4.78
N SER A 202 0.35 -13.17 4.39
CA SER A 202 1.23 -12.26 5.16
C SER A 202 0.74 -12.06 6.61
N CYS A 203 -0.58 -11.95 6.82
CA CYS A 203 -1.19 -11.80 8.14
C CYS A 203 -0.99 -13.04 9.05
N ALA A 204 -1.09 -14.25 8.50
CA ALA A 204 -0.86 -15.49 9.23
C ALA A 204 0.63 -15.70 9.52
N ASN A 205 1.48 -15.35 8.56
CA ASN A 205 2.94 -15.42 8.71
C ASN A 205 3.42 -14.53 9.87
N VAL A 206 3.01 -13.26 9.87
CA VAL A 206 3.45 -12.29 10.89
C VAL A 206 2.84 -12.52 12.28
N CYS A 207 1.75 -13.29 12.39
CA CYS A 207 1.04 -13.49 13.66
C CYS A 207 2.01 -13.94 14.77
N PRO A 208 2.21 -13.13 15.83
CA PRO A 208 3.26 -13.38 16.84
C PRO A 208 2.81 -14.34 17.95
N SER A 209 1.56 -14.79 17.95
CA SER A 209 1.07 -15.74 18.94
C SER A 209 1.82 -17.08 18.84
N LYS A 210 2.17 -17.67 20.00
CA LYS A 210 2.86 -18.98 20.09
C LYS A 210 2.14 -20.07 19.31
N LYS A 211 0.82 -20.19 19.52
CA LYS A 211 -0.09 -20.92 18.63
C LYS A 211 -0.69 -19.92 17.67
N LYS A 212 -0.67 -20.20 16.36
CA LYS A 212 -1.10 -19.22 15.35
C LYS A 212 -2.58 -18.84 15.56
N SER A 213 -2.84 -17.53 15.52
CA SER A 213 -4.20 -16.97 15.64
C SER A 213 -4.91 -16.82 14.32
N LEU A 214 -4.21 -17.07 13.22
CA LEU A 214 -4.73 -17.01 11.86
C LEU A 214 -4.23 -18.25 11.14
N ILE A 215 -5.16 -19.05 10.62
CA ILE A 215 -4.88 -20.27 9.87
C ILE A 215 -5.50 -20.10 8.50
N MET A 216 -4.73 -20.33 7.44
CA MET A 216 -5.26 -20.24 6.07
C MET A 216 -6.20 -21.43 5.83
N LYS A 217 -7.44 -21.15 5.44
CA LYS A 217 -8.50 -22.13 5.15
C LYS A 217 -9.02 -21.96 3.73
N PRO A 218 -9.52 -23.02 3.07
CA PRO A 218 -10.12 -22.92 1.75
C PRO A 218 -11.20 -21.83 1.71
N PHE A 219 -11.20 -21.04 0.64
CA PHE A 219 -12.15 -19.93 0.47
C PHE A 219 -13.60 -20.40 0.55
N GLU A 220 -13.93 -21.52 -0.09
CA GLU A 220 -15.28 -22.11 -0.13
C GLU A 220 -15.83 -22.44 1.26
N GLU A 221 -14.98 -22.82 2.22
CA GLU A 221 -15.37 -23.11 3.59
C GLU A 221 -15.69 -21.85 4.42
N GLN A 222 -15.25 -20.67 3.95
CA GLN A 222 -15.22 -19.44 4.76
C GLN A 222 -16.10 -18.33 4.18
N TYR A 223 -16.24 -18.26 2.86
CA TYR A 223 -16.76 -17.04 2.23
C TYR A 223 -18.19 -16.71 2.62
N GLU A 224 -19.10 -17.69 2.74
CA GLU A 224 -20.51 -17.42 3.07
C GLU A 224 -20.64 -16.76 4.45
N VAL A 225 -20.10 -17.43 5.47
CA VAL A 225 -20.18 -16.98 6.86
C VAL A 225 -19.39 -15.68 7.07
N GLN A 226 -18.18 -15.60 6.52
CA GLN A 226 -17.34 -14.42 6.74
C GLN A 226 -17.78 -13.21 5.92
N SER A 227 -18.52 -13.38 4.81
CA SER A 227 -19.10 -12.24 4.08
C SER A 227 -20.20 -11.58 4.91
N VAL A 228 -21.09 -12.36 5.51
CA VAL A 228 -22.13 -11.83 6.41
C VAL A 228 -21.51 -11.11 7.62
N ASN A 229 -20.48 -11.71 8.21
CA ASN A 229 -19.75 -11.10 9.32
C ASN A 229 -19.03 -9.81 8.91
N TRP A 230 -18.44 -9.77 7.71
CA TRP A 230 -17.78 -8.58 7.18
C TRP A 230 -18.77 -7.44 6.97
N ASP A 231 -19.92 -7.72 6.34
CA ASP A 231 -20.97 -6.73 6.11
C ASP A 231 -21.46 -6.15 7.44
N TYR A 232 -21.69 -6.99 8.47
CA TYR A 232 -22.02 -6.52 9.82
C TYR A 232 -20.94 -5.60 10.40
N ALA A 233 -19.67 -5.99 10.31
CA ALA A 233 -18.55 -5.24 10.86
C ALA A 233 -18.40 -3.85 10.22
N ILE A 234 -18.66 -3.72 8.92
CA ILE A 234 -18.53 -2.46 8.20
C ILE A 234 -19.77 -1.57 8.33
N GLU A 235 -20.97 -2.16 8.28
CA GLU A 235 -22.22 -1.39 8.23
C GLU A 235 -22.80 -1.07 9.60
N LYS A 236 -22.57 -1.91 10.62
CA LYS A 236 -23.26 -1.83 11.92
C LYS A 236 -22.36 -1.51 13.10
N VAL A 237 -21.04 -1.66 12.97
CA VAL A 237 -20.09 -1.34 14.04
C VAL A 237 -19.56 0.08 13.86
N GLU A 238 -19.76 0.93 14.85
CA GLU A 238 -19.21 2.29 14.82
C GLU A 238 -17.68 2.27 15.04
N PRO A 239 -16.89 3.10 14.32
CA PRO A 239 -15.47 3.22 14.58
C PRO A 239 -15.17 3.79 15.99
N LYS A 240 -14.29 3.13 16.75
CA LYS A 240 -13.79 3.61 18.06
C LYS A 240 -12.34 4.10 17.92
N GLU A 241 -12.16 5.03 16.99
CA GLU A 241 -10.83 5.42 16.50
C GLU A 241 -9.98 6.19 17.51
N ASP A 242 -10.59 6.85 18.50
CA ASP A 242 -9.90 7.77 19.41
C ASP A 242 -9.61 7.18 20.80
N LEU A 243 -9.91 5.88 21.01
CA LEU A 243 -9.70 5.23 22.31
C LEU A 243 -8.24 4.92 22.60
N ILE A 244 -7.44 4.69 21.56
CA ILE A 244 -6.00 4.38 21.68
C ILE A 244 -5.21 5.31 20.77
N PRO A 245 -4.11 5.89 21.27
CA PRO A 245 -3.18 6.68 20.46
C PRO A 245 -2.69 5.94 19.20
N ASP A 246 -2.72 6.65 18.08
CA ASP A 246 -2.30 6.17 16.77
C ASP A 246 -0.76 6.15 16.59
N ASP A 247 0.03 6.47 17.63
CA ASP A 247 1.48 6.24 17.69
C ASP A 247 1.87 4.80 18.01
N THR A 248 0.89 3.94 18.27
CA THR A 248 1.13 2.51 18.51
C THR A 248 0.70 1.67 17.33
N ILE A 249 1.35 0.50 17.16
CA ILE A 249 0.92 -0.51 16.17
C ILE A 249 -0.55 -0.87 16.41
N LYS A 250 -0.96 -1.05 17.66
CA LYS A 250 -2.35 -1.40 17.98
C LYS A 250 -3.32 -0.29 17.61
N GLY A 251 -3.06 0.94 18.04
CA GLY A 251 -3.93 2.10 17.84
C GLY A 251 -4.06 2.52 16.37
N SER A 252 -2.94 2.55 15.63
CA SER A 252 -2.97 2.88 14.18
C SER A 252 -3.89 1.96 13.38
N GLN A 253 -4.11 0.73 13.84
CA GLN A 253 -4.97 -0.24 13.14
C GLN A 253 -6.44 -0.18 13.55
N PHE A 254 -6.80 0.59 14.57
CA PHE A 254 -8.19 0.93 14.85
C PHE A 254 -8.69 2.12 14.01
N LYS A 255 -7.78 2.90 13.43
CA LYS A 255 -8.11 3.92 12.42
C LYS A 255 -8.56 3.25 11.12
N GLN A 256 -9.62 3.77 10.51
CA GLN A 256 -10.10 3.30 9.21
C GLN A 256 -8.97 3.42 8.17
N PRO A 257 -8.62 2.34 7.45
CA PRO A 257 -7.75 2.44 6.30
C PRO A 257 -8.48 3.16 5.16
N LEU A 258 -7.87 4.21 4.61
CA LEU A 258 -8.41 4.96 3.46
C LEU A 258 -7.73 4.59 2.13
N LEU A 259 -7.11 3.41 2.12
CA LEU A 259 -6.63 2.68 0.95
C LEU A 259 -7.01 1.20 1.15
N GLU A 260 -7.93 0.69 0.34
CA GLU A 260 -8.46 -0.65 0.47
C GLU A 260 -8.68 -1.33 -0.88
N PHE A 261 -8.46 -2.65 -0.91
CA PHE A 261 -8.85 -3.53 -2.03
C PHE A 261 -8.26 -3.18 -3.40
N SER A 262 -7.06 -2.58 -3.41
CA SER A 262 -6.37 -2.21 -4.65
C SER A 262 -6.08 -3.38 -5.59
N GLY A 263 -5.83 -3.06 -6.86
CA GLY A 263 -5.41 -4.03 -7.88
C GLY A 263 -3.98 -4.58 -7.69
N ALA A 264 -3.31 -4.30 -6.58
CA ALA A 264 -1.95 -4.74 -6.31
C ALA A 264 -1.84 -6.27 -6.21
N CYS A 265 -0.63 -6.80 -6.46
CA CYS A 265 -0.34 -8.23 -6.36
C CYS A 265 -0.63 -8.78 -4.95
N ALA A 266 -0.99 -10.07 -4.86
CA ALA A 266 -1.11 -10.76 -3.59
C ALA A 266 0.22 -10.71 -2.82
N GLY A 267 0.22 -10.09 -1.62
CA GLY A 267 1.42 -9.95 -0.80
C GLY A 267 2.34 -8.79 -1.22
N CYS A 268 1.85 -7.84 -2.03
CA CYS A 268 2.59 -6.65 -2.46
C CYS A 268 3.28 -5.93 -1.29
N GLY A 269 4.55 -5.57 -1.46
CA GLY A 269 5.32 -4.84 -0.47
C GLY A 269 5.08 -3.32 -0.44
N GLU A 270 4.37 -2.73 -1.40
CA GLU A 270 4.16 -1.27 -1.45
C GLU A 270 2.97 -0.82 -0.60
N THR A 271 1.82 -1.46 -0.79
CA THR A 271 0.53 -1.01 -0.25
C THR A 271 0.40 -1.03 1.27
N PRO A 272 1.09 -1.90 2.05
CA PRO A 272 1.06 -1.79 3.51
C PRO A 272 1.56 -0.44 4.02
N TYR A 273 2.60 0.12 3.38
CA TYR A 273 3.14 1.44 3.74
C TYR A 273 2.13 2.55 3.40
N ALA A 274 1.64 2.58 2.15
CA ALA A 274 0.66 3.59 1.71
C ALA A 274 -0.60 3.57 2.56
N ARG A 275 -1.12 2.37 2.88
CA ARG A 275 -2.30 2.20 3.74
C ARG A 275 -2.06 2.76 5.14
N LEU A 276 -0.90 2.49 5.74
CA LEU A 276 -0.57 3.03 7.05
C LEU A 276 -0.49 4.57 7.05
N VAL A 277 0.09 5.17 6.00
CA VAL A 277 0.08 6.63 5.82
C VAL A 277 -1.35 7.17 5.81
N THR A 278 -2.28 6.50 5.11
CA THR A 278 -3.68 6.92 5.10
C THR A 278 -4.37 6.80 6.46
N GLN A 279 -3.99 5.81 7.28
CA GLN A 279 -4.55 5.65 8.63
C GLN A 279 -4.11 6.76 9.59
N LEU A 280 -2.92 7.35 9.36
CA LEU A 280 -2.37 8.40 10.21
C LEU A 280 -2.76 9.80 9.74
N PHE A 281 -2.84 10.02 8.43
CA PHE A 281 -2.96 11.37 7.84
C PHE A 281 -4.07 11.51 6.79
N GLY A 282 -4.79 10.43 6.48
CA GLY A 282 -5.65 10.31 5.31
C GLY A 282 -6.82 11.30 5.26
N ASP A 283 -7.31 11.76 6.40
CA ASP A 283 -8.43 12.70 6.49
C ASP A 283 -8.07 14.13 6.05
N ARG A 284 -6.78 14.42 5.85
CA ARG A 284 -6.26 15.74 5.46
C ARG A 284 -5.13 15.66 4.42
N MET A 285 -4.92 14.50 3.80
CA MET A 285 -3.80 14.30 2.88
C MET A 285 -4.17 14.58 1.42
N ILE A 286 -3.18 15.05 0.67
CA ILE A 286 -3.21 15.19 -0.79
C ILE A 286 -2.03 14.38 -1.33
N ILE A 287 -2.27 13.54 -2.34
CA ILE A 287 -1.28 12.63 -2.92
C ILE A 287 -0.99 13.05 -4.37
N ALA A 288 0.26 13.42 -4.64
CA ALA A 288 0.86 13.40 -5.97
C ALA A 288 1.55 12.04 -6.17
N ASN A 289 1.09 11.24 -7.13
CA ASN A 289 1.61 9.90 -7.35
C ASN A 289 2.31 9.80 -8.71
N ALA A 290 3.57 9.37 -8.72
CA ALA A 290 4.32 9.12 -9.94
C ALA A 290 3.74 7.93 -10.70
N THR A 291 3.87 7.93 -12.02
CA THR A 291 3.50 6.76 -12.83
C THR A 291 4.38 5.55 -12.48
N GLY A 292 3.76 4.38 -12.34
CA GLY A 292 4.40 3.16 -11.85
C GLY A 292 3.39 2.23 -11.18
N CYS A 293 3.86 1.20 -10.47
CA CYS A 293 2.95 0.27 -9.77
C CYS A 293 1.95 1.02 -8.87
N SER A 294 2.42 2.02 -8.11
CA SER A 294 1.57 2.84 -7.24
C SER A 294 0.45 3.59 -7.95
N SER A 295 0.66 4.06 -9.19
CA SER A 295 -0.43 4.62 -9.99
C SER A 295 -1.37 3.55 -10.53
N ILE A 296 -0.84 2.38 -10.93
CA ILE A 296 -1.64 1.32 -11.54
C ILE A 296 -2.57 0.67 -10.51
N TRP A 297 -2.05 0.24 -9.36
CA TRP A 297 -2.94 -0.27 -8.31
C TRP A 297 -3.73 0.85 -7.63
N GLY A 298 -3.27 2.11 -7.71
CA GLY A 298 -3.86 3.26 -7.04
C GLY A 298 -5.01 3.94 -7.79
N ALA A 299 -5.11 3.83 -9.12
CA ALA A 299 -6.15 4.50 -9.90
C ALA A 299 -6.38 3.91 -11.32
N SER A 300 -6.33 2.59 -11.50
CA SER A 300 -6.76 1.99 -12.77
C SER A 300 -8.28 2.00 -12.89
N ALA A 301 -8.81 2.90 -13.72
CA ALA A 301 -10.25 3.00 -13.97
C ALA A 301 -10.87 1.63 -14.36
N PRO A 302 -12.06 1.30 -13.83
CA PRO A 302 -12.94 2.13 -13.00
C PRO A 302 -12.73 1.99 -11.48
N SER A 303 -11.73 1.21 -11.05
CA SER A 303 -11.52 0.85 -9.64
C SER A 303 -10.56 1.82 -8.94
N THR A 304 -11.07 2.54 -7.94
CA THR A 304 -10.32 3.47 -7.09
C THR A 304 -10.29 2.93 -5.65
N PRO A 305 -9.09 2.57 -5.13
CA PRO A 305 -8.95 1.98 -3.80
C PRO A 305 -8.85 3.01 -2.66
N TYR A 306 -8.56 4.27 -2.98
CA TYR A 306 -8.58 5.34 -1.99
C TYR A 306 -10.03 5.69 -1.67
N CYS A 307 -10.41 5.71 -0.40
CA CYS A 307 -11.78 5.96 0.03
C CYS A 307 -11.87 7.08 1.07
N ALA A 308 -13.10 7.50 1.38
CA ALA A 308 -13.37 8.49 2.42
C ALA A 308 -13.72 7.79 3.75
N ASN A 309 -13.46 8.48 4.86
CA ASN A 309 -13.97 8.11 6.17
C ASN A 309 -15.48 8.43 6.29
N LYS A 310 -16.08 8.13 7.45
CA LYS A 310 -17.51 8.42 7.71
C LYS A 310 -17.89 9.90 7.62
N GLU A 311 -16.94 10.83 7.75
CA GLU A 311 -17.16 12.27 7.58
C GLU A 311 -17.07 12.73 6.11
N GLY A 312 -16.82 11.81 5.17
CA GLY A 312 -16.60 12.13 3.76
C GLY A 312 -15.20 12.67 3.45
N LYS A 313 -14.25 12.59 4.40
CA LYS A 313 -12.87 13.05 4.22
C LYS A 313 -11.95 11.88 3.87
N GLY A 314 -11.08 12.07 2.89
CA GLY A 314 -10.08 11.09 2.52
C GLY A 314 -9.00 11.66 1.63
N PRO A 315 -8.05 10.83 1.18
CA PRO A 315 -6.97 11.27 0.33
C PRO A 315 -7.49 11.85 -0.99
N ALA A 316 -7.11 13.08 -1.30
CA ALA A 316 -7.23 13.61 -2.66
C ALA A 316 -6.05 13.08 -3.46
N TRP A 317 -6.30 12.26 -4.48
CA TRP A 317 -5.24 11.57 -5.23
C TRP A 317 -5.18 12.07 -6.67
N ALA A 318 -3.96 12.28 -7.18
CA ALA A 318 -3.73 12.55 -8.58
C ALA A 318 -2.39 11.98 -9.08
N ASN A 319 -2.35 11.58 -10.34
CA ASN A 319 -1.16 11.21 -11.08
C ASN A 319 -1.02 12.17 -12.26
N SER A 320 0.10 12.90 -12.31
CA SER A 320 0.47 13.72 -13.46
C SER A 320 1.22 12.83 -14.47
N LEU A 321 2.55 12.77 -14.39
CA LEU A 321 3.39 11.95 -15.26
C LEU A 321 4.36 11.08 -14.46
N PHE A 322 5.28 10.42 -15.16
CA PHE A 322 6.31 9.59 -14.53
C PHE A 322 7.45 10.46 -14.01
N GLU A 323 7.81 11.50 -14.74
CA GLU A 323 9.01 12.31 -14.58
C GLU A 323 8.82 13.54 -13.67
N ASP A 324 7.60 14.05 -13.52
CA ASP A 324 7.31 15.37 -12.92
C ASP A 324 6.70 15.32 -11.51
N ASN A 325 6.64 14.14 -10.91
CA ASN A 325 5.79 13.93 -9.73
C ASN A 325 6.23 14.73 -8.50
N ALA A 326 7.53 14.99 -8.34
CA ALA A 326 8.01 15.80 -7.22
C ALA A 326 7.50 17.24 -7.38
N GLU A 327 7.66 17.79 -8.57
CA GLU A 327 7.25 19.13 -8.98
C GLU A 327 5.73 19.28 -8.93
N TYR A 328 5.01 18.22 -9.27
CA TYR A 328 3.55 18.17 -9.20
C TYR A 328 3.07 18.29 -7.75
N GLY A 329 3.61 17.48 -6.83
CA GLY A 329 3.32 17.60 -5.41
C GLY A 329 3.78 18.93 -4.81
N TYR A 330 4.90 19.46 -5.28
CA TYR A 330 5.38 20.79 -4.89
C TYR A 330 4.38 21.90 -5.29
N GLY A 331 3.84 21.85 -6.52
CA GLY A 331 2.79 22.76 -6.97
C GLY A 331 1.53 22.70 -6.09
N MET A 332 1.12 21.50 -5.66
CA MET A 332 0.02 21.33 -4.71
C MET A 332 0.33 21.98 -3.34
N ALA A 333 1.54 21.81 -2.83
CA ALA A 333 1.97 22.43 -1.57
C ALA A 333 1.93 23.96 -1.64
N LEU A 334 2.43 24.55 -2.72
CA LEU A 334 2.36 25.99 -2.96
C LEU A 334 0.91 26.50 -3.05
N ALA A 335 0.02 25.77 -3.74
CA ALA A 335 -1.38 26.12 -3.83
C ALA A 335 -2.07 26.10 -2.45
N VAL A 336 -1.86 25.05 -1.66
CA VAL A 336 -2.36 24.95 -0.28
C VAL A 336 -1.84 26.12 0.57
N LYS A 337 -0.54 26.39 0.51
CA LYS A 337 0.10 27.50 1.23
C LYS A 337 -0.55 28.84 0.88
N LYS A 338 -0.80 29.09 -0.42
CA LYS A 338 -1.44 30.33 -0.87
C LYS A 338 -2.88 30.47 -0.36
N MET A 339 -3.68 29.40 -0.39
CA MET A 339 -5.05 29.42 0.15
C MET A 339 -5.06 29.67 1.65
N ARG A 340 -4.15 29.05 2.41
CA ARG A 340 -4.02 29.27 3.85
C ARG A 340 -3.53 30.66 4.22
N ASN A 341 -2.62 31.24 3.43
CA ASN A 341 -2.19 32.63 3.63
C ASN A 341 -3.35 33.60 3.39
N LYS A 342 -4.20 33.36 2.37
CA LYS A 342 -5.40 34.17 2.16
C LYS A 342 -6.35 34.09 3.36
N LEU A 343 -6.56 32.90 3.94
CA LEU A 343 -7.35 32.74 5.16
C LEU A 343 -6.77 33.54 6.34
N GLU A 344 -5.45 33.49 6.52
CA GLU A 344 -4.76 34.27 7.55
C GLU A 344 -4.96 35.78 7.38
N ASP A 345 -4.81 36.29 6.16
CA ASP A 345 -5.01 37.71 5.86
C ASP A 345 -6.47 38.14 6.14
N LEU A 346 -7.44 37.33 5.70
CA LEU A 346 -8.86 37.57 5.95
C LEU A 346 -9.21 37.56 7.44
N MET A 347 -8.66 36.61 8.21
CA MET A 347 -8.90 36.52 9.64
C MET A 347 -8.30 37.70 10.40
N LYS A 348 -7.09 38.13 10.04
CA LYS A 348 -6.45 39.33 10.63
C LYS A 348 -7.27 40.58 10.33
N GLU A 349 -7.72 40.76 9.10
CA GLU A 349 -8.58 41.88 8.72
C GLU A 349 -9.89 41.88 9.52
N PHE A 350 -10.53 40.72 9.69
CA PHE A 350 -11.76 40.62 10.49
C PHE A 350 -11.52 41.01 11.96
N ILE A 351 -10.40 40.57 12.54
CA ILE A 351 -10.00 40.90 13.92
C ILE A 351 -9.81 42.42 14.07
N GLU A 352 -9.16 43.07 13.10
CA GLU A 352 -8.93 44.52 13.08
C GLU A 352 -10.23 45.34 13.03
N LEU A 353 -11.27 44.83 12.35
CA LEU A 353 -12.59 45.47 12.35
C LEU A 353 -13.21 45.51 13.76
N ASN A 354 -12.84 44.57 14.63
CA ASN A 354 -13.31 44.45 16.01
C ASN A 354 -14.84 44.50 16.16
N ILE A 355 -15.54 43.73 15.32
CA ILE A 355 -17.00 43.75 15.18
C ILE A 355 -17.73 42.59 15.86
N ASP A 356 -17.03 41.50 16.21
CA ASP A 356 -17.58 40.34 16.90
C ASP A 356 -16.50 39.61 17.73
N GLU A 357 -16.64 39.61 19.07
CA GLU A 357 -15.63 39.08 19.99
C GLU A 357 -15.49 37.54 19.87
N GLU A 358 -16.59 36.82 19.68
CA GLU A 358 -16.59 35.36 19.59
C GLU A 358 -15.82 34.88 18.35
N ILE A 359 -16.08 35.50 17.20
CA ILE A 359 -15.36 35.21 15.96
C ILE A 359 -13.89 35.60 16.09
N ASN A 360 -13.59 36.76 16.69
CA ASN A 360 -12.22 37.21 16.91
C ASN A 360 -11.41 36.21 17.77
N VAL A 361 -12.01 35.66 18.82
CA VAL A 361 -11.37 34.62 19.65
C VAL A 361 -11.10 33.35 18.85
N ALA A 362 -12.07 32.91 18.04
CA ALA A 362 -11.90 31.72 17.20
C ALA A 362 -10.80 31.90 16.14
N PHE A 363 -10.74 33.07 15.49
CA PHE A 363 -9.72 33.40 14.50
C PHE A 363 -8.33 33.53 15.10
N ASN A 364 -8.18 34.19 16.26
CA ASN A 364 -6.88 34.25 16.96
C ASN A 364 -6.36 32.85 17.32
N LYS A 365 -7.22 31.97 17.85
CA LYS A 365 -6.85 30.58 18.13
C LYS A 365 -6.42 29.81 16.88
N TRP A 366 -7.09 30.05 15.75
CA TRP A 366 -6.66 29.45 14.48
C TRP A 366 -5.30 29.99 14.04
N LEU A 367 -5.06 31.31 14.12
CA LEU A 367 -3.77 31.91 13.75
C LEU A 367 -2.60 31.35 14.55
N GLU A 368 -2.78 31.13 15.86
CA GLU A 368 -1.79 30.49 16.75
C GLU A 368 -1.52 29.03 16.37
N GLY A 369 -2.56 28.28 15.99
CA GLY A 369 -2.51 26.84 15.76
C GLY A 369 -2.54 26.38 14.29
N LYS A 370 -2.50 27.28 13.31
CA LYS A 370 -2.77 26.95 11.90
C LYS A 370 -1.77 25.95 11.31
N ASN A 371 -0.55 25.88 11.83
CA ASN A 371 0.49 24.97 11.35
C ASN A 371 0.54 23.64 12.12
N GLU A 372 -0.37 23.46 13.08
CA GLU A 372 -0.50 22.25 13.89
C GLU A 372 -1.75 21.46 13.46
N ALA A 373 -1.60 20.18 13.11
CA ALA A 373 -2.71 19.39 12.58
C ALA A 373 -3.87 19.27 13.58
N ARG A 374 -3.59 18.96 14.85
CA ARG A 374 -4.61 18.82 15.90
C ARG A 374 -5.27 20.16 16.24
N ALA A 375 -4.47 21.23 16.37
CA ALA A 375 -5.00 22.55 16.71
C ALA A 375 -5.86 23.12 15.57
N SER A 376 -5.39 23.03 14.32
CA SER A 376 -6.16 23.49 13.15
C SER A 376 -7.46 22.70 12.93
N LYS A 377 -7.51 21.40 13.27
CA LYS A 377 -8.77 20.63 13.29
C LYS A 377 -9.75 21.14 14.34
N ALA A 378 -9.28 21.34 15.57
CA ALA A 378 -10.12 21.81 16.67
C ALA A 378 -10.68 23.22 16.39
N THR A 379 -9.85 24.11 15.87
CA THR A 379 -10.28 25.48 15.53
C THR A 379 -11.16 25.53 14.29
N ALA A 380 -10.95 24.67 13.29
CA ALA A 380 -11.87 24.54 12.15
C ALA A 380 -13.28 24.13 12.60
N ALA A 381 -13.39 23.16 13.51
CA ALA A 381 -14.68 22.73 14.07
C ALA A 381 -15.40 23.85 14.83
N ALA A 382 -14.65 24.74 15.49
CA ALA A 382 -15.20 25.91 16.18
C ALA A 382 -15.58 27.06 15.20
N ILE A 383 -14.80 27.25 14.13
CA ILE A 383 -15.00 28.35 13.17
C ILE A 383 -16.19 28.08 12.23
N ILE A 384 -16.31 26.85 11.70
CA ILE A 384 -17.29 26.53 10.65
C ILE A 384 -18.73 26.95 11.02
N PRO A 385 -19.24 26.66 12.24
CA PRO A 385 -20.58 27.09 12.65
C PRO A 385 -20.76 28.62 12.72
N LEU A 386 -19.68 29.36 12.94
CA LEU A 386 -19.71 30.83 13.08
C LEU A 386 -19.73 31.57 11.73
N LEU A 387 -19.40 30.88 10.62
CA LEU A 387 -19.31 31.52 9.30
C LEU A 387 -20.67 31.99 8.75
N ASP A 388 -21.78 31.50 9.30
CA ASP A 388 -23.15 31.93 8.96
C ASP A 388 -23.72 32.97 9.94
N LYS A 389 -22.92 33.44 10.92
CA LYS A 389 -23.36 34.43 11.89
C LYS A 389 -23.52 35.80 11.23
N GLU A 390 -24.67 36.42 11.44
CA GLU A 390 -24.92 37.79 10.98
C GLU A 390 -24.05 38.79 11.77
N VAL A 391 -23.32 39.64 11.06
CA VAL A 391 -22.48 40.70 11.63
C VAL A 391 -22.86 42.05 11.05
N ALA A 392 -22.79 43.12 11.86
CA ALA A 392 -23.30 44.43 11.49
C ALA A 392 -22.53 45.11 10.33
N ASN A 393 -21.26 44.74 10.12
CA ASN A 393 -20.37 45.36 9.14
C ASN A 393 -20.38 44.62 7.78
N GLU A 394 -20.48 45.38 6.68
CA GLU A 394 -20.53 44.82 5.31
C GLU A 394 -19.25 44.09 4.92
N ARG A 395 -18.08 44.66 5.23
CA ARG A 395 -16.80 43.99 4.95
C ARG A 395 -16.65 42.74 5.79
N GLY A 396 -17.05 42.77 7.06
CA GLY A 396 -17.10 41.59 7.94
C GLY A 396 -17.92 40.45 7.34
N ARG A 397 -19.13 40.73 6.82
CA ARG A 397 -19.96 39.74 6.13
C ARG A 397 -19.28 39.19 4.87
N ALA A 398 -18.64 40.05 4.07
CA ALA A 398 -17.90 39.61 2.89
C ALA A 398 -16.73 38.69 3.26
N ILE A 399 -15.97 39.01 4.31
CA ILE A 399 -14.86 38.18 4.81
C ILE A 399 -15.35 36.80 5.24
N LEU A 400 -16.43 36.72 6.02
CA LEU A 400 -16.98 35.43 6.46
C LEU A 400 -17.41 34.55 5.28
N LYS A 401 -17.99 35.16 4.24
CA LYS A 401 -18.32 34.47 2.99
C LYS A 401 -17.06 33.95 2.27
N GLU A 402 -16.01 34.76 2.14
CA GLU A 402 -14.75 34.32 1.53
C GLU A 402 -14.08 33.19 2.32
N ILE A 403 -14.10 33.25 3.65
CA ILE A 403 -13.60 32.18 4.52
C ILE A 403 -14.43 30.90 4.34
N ARG A 404 -15.76 31.02 4.18
CA ARG A 404 -16.65 29.87 3.93
C ARG A 404 -16.32 29.15 2.63
N GLU A 405 -16.01 29.88 1.56
CA GLU A 405 -15.57 29.30 0.29
C GLU A 405 -14.23 28.57 0.41
N LEU A 406 -13.40 28.95 1.38
CA LEU A 406 -12.08 28.36 1.66
C LEU A 406 -12.05 27.45 2.90
N LYS A 407 -13.21 27.09 3.46
CA LYS A 407 -13.31 26.37 4.74
C LYS A 407 -12.53 25.05 4.76
N ASP A 408 -12.40 24.39 3.61
CA ASP A 408 -11.69 23.13 3.48
C ASP A 408 -10.18 23.30 3.73
N TYR A 409 -9.65 24.53 3.62
CA TYR A 409 -8.28 24.90 3.94
C TYR A 409 -8.10 25.40 5.38
N LEU A 410 -9.09 25.35 6.26
CA LEU A 410 -8.89 25.66 7.69
C LEU A 410 -7.98 24.61 8.36
N ILE A 411 -8.17 23.34 8.04
CA ILE A 411 -7.37 22.22 8.56
C ILE A 411 -6.05 22.11 7.79
N LYS A 412 -4.91 22.03 8.50
CA LYS A 412 -3.58 21.84 7.87
C LYS A 412 -3.60 20.61 6.97
N LYS A 413 -3.23 20.77 5.70
CA LYS A 413 -3.10 19.64 4.77
C LYS A 413 -1.74 18.98 4.91
N SER A 414 -1.68 17.69 4.58
CA SER A 414 -0.45 16.91 4.50
C SER A 414 -0.20 16.56 3.03
N VAL A 415 0.79 17.17 2.39
CA VAL A 415 1.11 16.88 0.98
C VAL A 415 2.09 15.73 0.91
N TRP A 416 1.69 14.66 0.22
CA TRP A 416 2.46 13.44 0.03
C TRP A 416 2.79 13.21 -1.43
N ILE A 417 4.01 12.80 -1.69
CA ILE A 417 4.56 12.52 -3.02
C ILE A 417 4.96 11.05 -3.05
N PHE A 418 4.16 10.24 -3.72
CA PHE A 418 4.33 8.79 -3.79
C PHE A 418 4.99 8.38 -5.10
N GLY A 419 5.92 7.43 -5.07
CA GLY A 419 6.47 6.87 -6.30
C GLY A 419 7.42 5.70 -6.06
N GLY A 420 7.72 4.94 -7.11
CA GLY A 420 8.66 3.83 -7.06
C GLY A 420 10.12 4.26 -7.20
N ASP A 421 11.05 3.31 -7.06
CA ASP A 421 12.47 3.58 -7.22
C ASP A 421 12.85 4.10 -8.62
N GLY A 422 12.19 3.62 -9.68
CA GLY A 422 12.46 4.11 -11.03
C GLY A 422 12.12 5.58 -11.26
N TRP A 423 11.16 6.12 -10.51
CA TRP A 423 10.93 7.56 -10.52
C TRP A 423 12.03 8.28 -9.74
N ALA A 424 12.19 7.95 -8.46
CA ALA A 424 13.03 8.71 -7.53
C ALA A 424 14.53 8.62 -7.81
N TYR A 425 15.01 7.48 -8.33
CA TYR A 425 16.43 7.26 -8.57
C TYR A 425 16.83 7.66 -9.98
N ASP A 426 15.92 7.54 -10.94
CA ASP A 426 16.19 7.69 -12.37
C ASP A 426 15.51 8.92 -13.00
N ILE A 427 14.30 8.77 -13.53
CA ILE A 427 13.71 9.76 -14.45
C ILE A 427 13.29 11.06 -13.74
N GLY A 428 12.73 10.95 -12.53
CA GLY A 428 12.28 12.09 -11.74
C GLY A 428 13.29 12.55 -10.69
N PHE A 429 14.51 12.01 -10.70
CA PHE A 429 15.51 12.35 -9.69
C PHE A 429 15.87 13.84 -9.70
N GLY A 430 16.00 14.47 -10.87
CA GLY A 430 16.32 15.90 -10.95
C GLY A 430 15.23 16.79 -10.33
N GLY A 431 13.96 16.45 -10.57
CA GLY A 431 12.81 17.09 -9.95
C GLY A 431 12.75 16.86 -8.44
N LEU A 432 12.95 15.61 -8.02
CA LEU A 432 13.00 15.23 -6.61
C LEU A 432 14.09 16.00 -5.85
N ASP A 433 15.30 16.02 -6.39
CA ASP A 433 16.44 16.77 -5.83
C ASP A 433 16.10 18.25 -5.65
N HIS A 434 15.55 18.89 -6.69
CA HIS A 434 15.14 20.29 -6.64
C HIS A 434 14.06 20.57 -5.60
N VAL A 435 13.04 19.71 -5.51
CA VAL A 435 11.93 19.90 -4.55
C VAL A 435 12.41 19.68 -3.12
N LEU A 436 13.25 18.69 -2.86
CA LEU A 436 13.87 18.52 -1.53
C LEU A 436 14.78 19.70 -1.19
N ALA A 437 15.47 20.29 -2.17
CA ALA A 437 16.30 21.48 -1.97
C ALA A 437 15.50 22.77 -1.73
N SER A 438 14.20 22.79 -2.02
CA SER A 438 13.37 24.00 -1.87
C SER A 438 13.12 24.39 -0.40
N GLY A 439 13.23 23.42 0.52
CA GLY A 439 12.88 23.61 1.93
C GLY A 439 11.37 23.59 2.22
N GLU A 440 10.52 23.33 1.23
CA GLU A 440 9.07 23.37 1.40
C GLU A 440 8.53 22.09 2.06
N ASN A 441 7.46 22.23 2.84
CA ASN A 441 6.90 21.16 3.67
C ASN A 441 6.13 20.15 2.80
N VAL A 442 6.84 19.12 2.34
CA VAL A 442 6.31 18.00 1.55
C VAL A 442 6.89 16.67 2.05
N ASN A 443 6.09 15.61 1.95
CA ASN A 443 6.46 14.27 2.39
C ASN A 443 6.61 13.34 1.20
N VAL A 444 7.83 12.93 0.88
CA VAL A 444 8.11 11.98 -0.20
C VAL A 444 8.21 10.57 0.34
N LEU A 445 7.43 9.64 -0.22
CA LEU A 445 7.51 8.20 0.06
C LEU A 445 7.91 7.44 -1.21
N VAL A 446 9.11 6.87 -1.18
CA VAL A 446 9.64 6.03 -2.24
C VAL A 446 9.42 4.56 -1.89
N PHE A 447 8.64 3.86 -2.70
CA PHE A 447 8.49 2.41 -2.65
C PHE A 447 9.65 1.77 -3.41
N ASP A 448 10.74 1.45 -2.71
CA ASP A 448 11.95 0.93 -3.32
C ASP A 448 11.84 -0.58 -3.55
N THR A 449 11.41 -0.92 -4.76
CA THR A 449 11.38 -2.30 -5.26
C THR A 449 12.68 -2.67 -5.95
N GLU A 450 13.62 -1.74 -6.09
CA GLU A 450 14.94 -1.91 -6.71
C GLU A 450 14.92 -2.35 -8.18
N VAL A 451 13.77 -2.26 -8.84
CA VAL A 451 13.55 -2.53 -10.27
C VAL A 451 12.33 -1.75 -10.75
N TYR A 452 12.18 -1.57 -12.06
CA TYR A 452 10.93 -1.04 -12.60
C TYR A 452 9.87 -2.14 -12.62
N SER A 453 9.17 -2.30 -11.50
CA SER A 453 8.23 -3.41 -11.29
C SER A 453 7.11 -3.44 -12.34
N ASN A 454 6.44 -2.30 -12.57
CA ASN A 454 5.28 -2.22 -13.45
C ASN A 454 5.56 -2.66 -14.90
N THR A 455 6.70 -2.26 -15.45
CA THR A 455 7.07 -2.51 -16.85
C THR A 455 7.79 -3.86 -17.04
N GLY A 456 7.81 -4.69 -15.99
CA GLY A 456 8.26 -6.07 -16.05
C GLY A 456 9.70 -6.31 -15.58
N GLY A 457 10.21 -5.49 -14.66
CA GLY A 457 11.47 -5.74 -13.94
C GLY A 457 12.73 -5.31 -14.68
N GLN A 458 12.75 -4.07 -15.20
CA GLN A 458 13.94 -3.43 -15.74
C GLN A 458 14.88 -2.98 -14.62
N SER A 459 16.19 -2.96 -14.91
CA SER A 459 17.19 -2.38 -14.02
C SER A 459 16.92 -0.89 -13.80
N SER A 460 17.06 -0.44 -12.56
CA SER A 460 17.08 0.96 -12.12
C SER A 460 18.45 1.32 -11.53
N LYS A 461 18.68 2.60 -11.21
CA LYS A 461 19.82 2.98 -10.36
C LYS A 461 19.68 2.49 -8.91
N ALA A 462 18.48 2.08 -8.50
CA ALA A 462 18.24 1.42 -7.21
C ALA A 462 18.51 -0.08 -7.24
N THR A 463 18.61 -0.71 -8.41
CA THR A 463 19.01 -2.12 -8.53
C THR A 463 20.40 -2.33 -7.91
N PRO A 464 20.59 -3.31 -7.02
CA PRO A 464 21.85 -3.58 -6.34
C PRO A 464 22.83 -4.38 -7.21
N THR A 465 24.09 -4.44 -6.77
CA THR A 465 25.09 -5.35 -7.34
C THR A 465 24.57 -6.80 -7.36
N ALA A 466 24.94 -7.57 -8.38
CA ALA A 466 24.57 -8.97 -8.60
C ALA A 466 23.10 -9.26 -8.94
N ALA A 467 22.17 -8.31 -8.80
CA ALA A 467 20.78 -8.57 -9.16
C ALA A 467 20.60 -8.65 -10.68
N VAL A 468 19.90 -9.68 -11.13
CA VAL A 468 19.47 -9.88 -12.52
C VAL A 468 18.15 -9.16 -12.76
N ALA A 469 18.13 -8.32 -13.79
CA ALA A 469 16.95 -7.61 -14.26
C ALA A 469 17.04 -7.44 -15.79
N LYS A 470 15.97 -6.98 -16.45
CA LYS A 470 16.08 -6.58 -17.87
C LYS A 470 17.08 -5.42 -17.98
N PHE A 471 17.93 -5.45 -19.02
CA PHE A 471 19.10 -4.58 -19.19
C PHE A 471 20.25 -4.80 -18.17
N ALA A 472 20.14 -5.80 -17.29
CA ALA A 472 21.20 -6.27 -16.39
C ALA A 472 21.17 -7.82 -16.32
N ALA A 473 21.12 -8.48 -17.47
CA ALA A 473 20.86 -9.92 -17.59
C ALA A 473 21.97 -10.80 -16.98
N SER A 474 23.21 -10.32 -16.96
CA SER A 474 24.37 -10.98 -16.33
C SER A 474 24.66 -10.43 -14.92
N GLY A 475 23.64 -9.90 -14.25
CA GLY A 475 23.79 -9.25 -12.95
C GLY A 475 24.33 -7.82 -13.07
N LYS A 476 23.73 -6.89 -12.33
CA LYS A 476 24.21 -5.50 -12.32
C LYS A 476 25.61 -5.41 -11.70
N ARG A 477 26.52 -4.73 -12.39
CA ARG A 477 27.95 -4.63 -12.05
C ARG A 477 28.30 -3.44 -11.17
N VAL A 478 27.35 -2.52 -10.99
CA VAL A 478 27.55 -1.28 -10.23
C VAL A 478 26.63 -1.27 -9.03
N ARG A 479 27.15 -0.79 -7.89
CA ARG A 479 26.41 -0.67 -6.65
C ARG A 479 25.13 0.16 -6.79
N LYS A 480 24.22 -0.04 -5.83
CA LYS A 480 23.01 0.76 -5.66
C LYS A 480 23.38 2.24 -5.45
N LYS A 481 22.70 3.16 -6.12
CA LYS A 481 22.81 4.61 -5.84
C LYS A 481 22.28 4.87 -4.43
N ASP A 482 23.02 5.63 -3.63
CA ASP A 482 22.60 5.95 -2.27
C ASP A 482 21.78 7.26 -2.23
N LEU A 483 20.49 7.17 -2.59
CA LEU A 483 19.59 8.33 -2.65
C LEU A 483 19.45 9.01 -1.29
N GLY A 484 19.37 8.23 -0.20
CA GLY A 484 19.18 8.79 1.13
C GLY A 484 20.37 9.64 1.57
N MET A 485 21.60 9.17 1.31
CA MET A 485 22.79 9.97 1.64
C MET A 485 22.98 11.20 0.75
N ILE A 486 22.54 11.12 -0.51
CA ILE A 486 22.50 12.31 -1.39
C ILE A 486 21.56 13.36 -0.79
N ALA A 487 20.34 12.98 -0.40
CA ALA A 487 19.38 13.91 0.20
C ALA A 487 19.84 14.43 1.58
N ALA A 488 20.43 13.57 2.42
CA ALA A 488 20.94 13.97 3.73
C ALA A 488 22.08 15.00 3.63
N SER A 489 22.79 15.07 2.50
CA SER A 489 23.89 16.03 2.30
C SER A 489 23.44 17.50 2.31
N TYR A 490 22.16 17.79 2.06
CA TYR A 490 21.59 19.14 2.21
C TYR A 490 21.58 19.61 3.67
N GLY A 491 21.47 18.68 4.62
CA GLY A 491 21.45 18.94 6.06
C GLY A 491 20.13 19.47 6.64
N TYR A 492 19.20 19.94 5.80
CA TYR A 492 17.86 20.41 6.19
C TYR A 492 16.72 19.55 5.63
N VAL A 493 17.04 18.38 5.06
CA VAL A 493 16.04 17.42 4.58
C VAL A 493 15.92 16.31 5.63
N TYR A 494 14.71 16.01 6.11
CA TYR A 494 14.49 14.82 6.92
C TYR A 494 14.61 13.60 6.01
N VAL A 495 15.46 12.63 6.36
CA VAL A 495 15.66 11.42 5.53
C VAL A 495 15.53 10.18 6.39
N ALA A 496 14.75 9.19 5.95
CA ALA A 496 14.68 7.91 6.64
C ALA A 496 14.64 6.74 5.68
N GLN A 497 15.28 5.65 6.08
CA GLN A 497 15.21 4.36 5.39
C GLN A 497 14.47 3.36 6.27
N VAL A 498 13.39 2.75 5.75
CA VAL A 498 12.47 1.92 6.52
C VAL A 498 12.26 0.55 5.89
N ALA A 499 11.94 -0.43 6.73
CA ALA A 499 11.45 -1.75 6.33
C ALA A 499 10.42 -2.20 7.39
N MET A 500 9.15 -2.27 7.00
CA MET A 500 8.00 -2.59 7.86
C MET A 500 8.22 -3.89 8.62
N GLY A 501 8.64 -4.93 7.92
CA GLY A 501 8.83 -6.27 8.49
C GLY A 501 10.04 -6.38 9.41
N ALA A 502 11.04 -5.51 9.24
CA ALA A 502 12.18 -5.45 10.14
C ALA A 502 11.83 -4.79 11.48
N ASN A 503 11.15 -3.64 11.44
CA ASN A 503 10.75 -2.92 12.64
C ASN A 503 9.51 -2.04 12.41
N MET A 504 8.34 -2.55 12.82
CA MET A 504 7.06 -1.85 12.71
C MET A 504 7.01 -0.55 13.52
N ASN A 505 7.61 -0.53 14.71
CA ASN A 505 7.64 0.69 15.55
C ASN A 505 8.53 1.77 14.93
N HIS A 506 9.65 1.38 14.33
CA HIS A 506 10.51 2.30 13.60
C HIS A 506 9.75 2.97 12.45
N LEU A 507 8.98 2.20 11.66
CA LEU A 507 8.15 2.77 10.60
C LEU A 507 7.15 3.80 11.14
N LEU A 508 6.39 3.48 12.19
CA LEU A 508 5.45 4.43 12.82
C LEU A 508 6.15 5.72 13.27
N LYS A 509 7.30 5.57 13.92
CA LYS A 509 8.12 6.70 14.38
C LYS A 509 8.55 7.58 13.21
N VAL A 510 9.09 6.98 12.14
CA VAL A 510 9.50 7.69 10.93
C VAL A 510 8.34 8.45 10.29
N LEU A 511 7.20 7.80 10.09
CA LEU A 511 6.05 8.44 9.45
C LEU A 511 5.58 9.68 10.23
N LYS A 512 5.59 9.60 11.57
CA LYS A 512 5.22 10.73 12.43
C LYS A 512 6.27 11.82 12.44
N GLU A 513 7.55 11.47 12.56
CA GLU A 513 8.64 12.44 12.53
C GLU A 513 8.69 13.20 11.21
N ALA A 514 8.66 12.48 10.08
CA ALA A 514 8.67 13.05 8.74
C ALA A 514 7.49 14.00 8.50
N GLU A 515 6.27 13.59 8.86
CA GLU A 515 5.08 14.44 8.64
C GLU A 515 5.04 15.64 9.57
N SER A 516 5.59 15.51 10.78
CA SER A 516 5.70 16.61 11.74
C SER A 516 6.81 17.60 11.40
N TYR A 517 7.78 17.22 10.58
CA TYR A 517 8.90 18.08 10.22
C TYR A 517 8.39 19.25 9.36
N ASP A 518 8.74 20.48 9.75
CA ASP A 518 8.35 21.67 8.98
C ASP A 518 9.35 21.94 7.84
N GLY A 519 9.38 21.02 6.90
CA GLY A 519 10.32 21.02 5.79
C GLY A 519 10.20 19.76 4.93
N PRO A 520 11.15 19.55 4.01
CA PRO A 520 11.11 18.44 3.09
C PRO A 520 11.49 17.14 3.80
N SER A 521 10.69 16.10 3.58
CA SER A 521 10.89 14.77 4.15
C SER A 521 11.00 13.72 3.03
N LEU A 522 12.00 12.84 3.12
CA LEU A 522 12.21 11.71 2.22
C LEU A 522 12.22 10.39 3.02
N ILE A 523 11.30 9.50 2.67
CA ILE A 523 11.17 8.17 3.26
C ILE A 523 11.39 7.12 2.17
N ILE A 524 12.40 6.27 2.33
CA ILE A 524 12.73 5.19 1.40
C ILE A 524 12.33 3.87 2.04
N ALA A 525 11.25 3.27 1.54
CA ALA A 525 10.67 2.05 2.07
C ALA A 525 11.05 0.84 1.22
N TYR A 526 11.67 -0.18 1.82
CA TYR A 526 11.94 -1.43 1.11
C TYR A 526 10.63 -2.17 0.81
N ALA A 527 10.36 -2.38 -0.48
CA ALA A 527 9.11 -2.96 -0.95
C ALA A 527 9.35 -4.29 -1.70
N PRO A 528 9.17 -5.44 -1.03
CA PRO A 528 9.26 -6.75 -1.68
C PRO A 528 8.31 -6.88 -2.88
N CYS A 529 8.81 -7.43 -3.98
CA CYS A 529 8.09 -7.50 -5.25
C CYS A 529 8.14 -8.91 -5.86
N ILE A 530 7.10 -9.26 -6.65
CA ILE A 530 7.09 -10.49 -7.45
C ILE A 530 8.30 -10.59 -8.39
N ASN A 531 8.85 -9.45 -8.85
CA ASN A 531 10.03 -9.41 -9.70
C ASN A 531 11.32 -9.85 -9.00
N HIS A 532 11.35 -9.85 -7.66
CA HIS A 532 12.47 -10.43 -6.90
C HIS A 532 12.47 -11.96 -7.01
N GLY A 533 11.28 -12.56 -7.20
CA GLY A 533 11.09 -14.00 -7.21
C GLY A 533 11.46 -14.63 -5.88
N ILE A 534 10.82 -14.17 -4.80
CA ILE A 534 11.03 -14.67 -3.44
C ILE A 534 10.59 -16.14 -3.38
N ARG A 535 11.51 -17.05 -3.05
CA ARG A 535 11.26 -18.51 -3.07
C ARG A 535 10.20 -18.96 -2.06
N GLY A 536 10.07 -18.26 -0.93
CA GLY A 536 9.00 -18.49 0.06
C GLY A 536 7.61 -18.02 -0.40
N GLY A 537 7.51 -17.37 -1.56
CA GLY A 537 6.30 -16.74 -2.07
C GLY A 537 6.05 -15.37 -1.45
N MET A 538 5.13 -14.61 -2.03
CA MET A 538 4.83 -13.24 -1.54
C MET A 538 4.17 -13.20 -0.16
N GLY A 539 3.66 -14.33 0.34
CA GLY A 539 3.18 -14.45 1.72
C GLY A 539 4.26 -14.26 2.78
N THR A 540 5.53 -14.34 2.40
CA THR A 540 6.68 -14.08 3.27
C THR A 540 7.30 -12.71 3.04
N SER A 541 6.63 -11.77 2.34
CA SER A 541 7.16 -10.43 2.06
C SER A 541 7.65 -9.70 3.32
N ILE A 542 6.85 -9.70 4.39
CA ILE A 542 7.21 -9.12 5.68
C ILE A 542 8.44 -9.79 6.31
N ALA A 543 8.55 -11.12 6.21
CA ALA A 543 9.73 -11.83 6.70
C ALA A 543 10.98 -11.53 5.84
N GLN A 544 10.79 -11.29 4.54
CA GLN A 544 11.87 -10.92 3.62
C GLN A 544 12.47 -9.56 3.97
N GLU A 545 11.63 -8.58 4.31
CA GLU A 545 12.09 -7.28 4.79
C GLU A 545 12.92 -7.38 6.06
N LYS A 546 12.49 -8.25 6.99
CA LYS A 546 13.24 -8.53 8.21
C LYS A 546 14.60 -9.15 7.90
N LEU A 547 14.62 -10.15 7.02
CA LEU A 547 15.87 -10.82 6.61
C LEU A 547 16.83 -9.84 5.95
N ALA A 548 16.33 -8.94 5.09
CA ALA A 548 17.14 -7.91 4.45
C ALA A 548 17.89 -7.04 5.46
N VAL A 549 17.25 -6.68 6.58
CA VAL A 549 17.91 -5.90 7.64
C VAL A 549 18.85 -6.77 8.49
N GLU A 550 18.46 -8.00 8.82
CA GLU A 550 19.29 -8.92 9.61
C GLU A 550 20.60 -9.29 8.91
N THR A 551 20.64 -9.27 7.57
CA THR A 551 21.81 -9.59 6.75
C THR A 551 22.62 -8.36 6.32
N GLY A 552 22.20 -7.15 6.70
CA GLY A 552 22.87 -5.91 6.29
C GLY A 552 22.67 -5.54 4.82
N TYR A 553 21.73 -6.20 4.13
CA TYR A 553 21.33 -5.83 2.77
C TYR A 553 20.65 -4.45 2.74
N TRP A 554 19.83 -4.18 3.76
CA TRP A 554 19.09 -2.95 3.99
C TRP A 554 19.34 -2.43 5.41
N HIS A 555 19.34 -1.12 5.63
CA HIS A 555 19.55 -0.54 6.95
C HIS A 555 18.34 0.28 7.38
N LEU A 556 18.16 0.45 8.68
CA LEU A 556 17.15 1.34 9.23
C LEU A 556 17.88 2.54 9.82
N TYR A 557 17.59 3.73 9.31
CA TYR A 557 18.17 4.96 9.83
C TYR A 557 17.21 6.13 9.67
N ARG A 558 17.51 7.18 10.41
CA ARG A 558 16.86 8.49 10.32
C ARG A 558 17.93 9.59 10.35
N TYR A 559 17.74 10.60 9.54
CA TYR A 559 18.43 11.87 9.57
C TYR A 559 17.38 12.93 9.91
N ASP A 560 17.43 13.47 11.12
CA ASP A 560 16.49 14.49 11.58
C ASP A 560 17.22 15.84 11.79
N PRO A 561 17.02 16.82 10.90
CA PRO A 561 17.67 18.13 10.99
C PRO A 561 17.44 18.84 12.33
N ARG A 562 16.30 18.61 12.99
CA ARG A 562 15.94 19.25 14.26
C ARG A 562 16.93 18.92 15.38
N LEU A 563 17.52 17.71 15.35
CA LEU A 563 18.50 17.29 16.35
C LEU A 563 19.77 18.14 16.30
N LYS A 564 20.11 18.70 15.14
CA LYS A 564 21.26 19.60 15.00
C LYS A 564 21.03 20.92 15.75
N GLU A 565 19.79 21.42 15.76
CA GLU A 565 19.39 22.61 16.53
C GLU A 565 19.50 22.36 18.04
N GLU A 566 19.32 21.11 18.47
CA GLU A 566 19.52 20.65 19.86
C GLU A 566 21.00 20.33 20.19
N GLY A 567 21.93 20.53 19.25
CA GLY A 567 23.35 20.19 19.42
C GLY A 567 23.64 18.68 19.42
N LYS A 568 22.72 17.86 18.91
CA LYS A 568 22.84 16.39 18.81
C LYS A 568 23.20 15.98 17.37
N ASN A 569 23.65 14.73 17.21
CA ASN A 569 23.85 14.13 15.90
C ASN A 569 22.50 13.97 15.18
N PRO A 570 22.29 14.56 13.99
CA PRO A 570 21.08 14.36 13.22
C PRO A 570 20.94 12.94 12.67
N PHE A 571 22.05 12.21 12.46
CA PHE A 571 22.01 10.86 11.94
C PHE A 571 21.91 9.81 13.05
N ILE A 572 20.88 8.98 12.99
CA ILE A 572 20.61 7.88 13.90
C ILE A 572 20.52 6.58 13.09
N LEU A 573 21.40 5.63 13.39
CA LEU A 573 21.34 4.27 12.86
C LEU A 573 20.48 3.40 13.78
N ASP A 574 19.25 3.11 13.38
CA ASP A 574 18.25 2.38 14.16
C ASP A 574 18.34 0.84 13.95
N SER A 575 18.91 0.38 12.84
CA SER A 575 19.25 -1.04 12.65
C SER A 575 20.54 -1.39 13.40
N LYS A 576 20.57 -2.57 14.02
CA LYS A 576 21.77 -3.10 14.67
C LYS A 576 22.79 -3.58 13.63
N GLU A 577 23.99 -3.92 14.12
CA GLU A 577 24.97 -4.67 13.34
C GLU A 577 24.33 -5.92 12.71
N PRO A 578 24.58 -6.20 11.42
CA PRO A 578 24.08 -7.41 10.77
C PRO A 578 24.44 -8.67 11.55
N THR A 579 23.46 -9.56 11.73
CA THR A 579 23.60 -10.79 12.53
C THR A 579 23.69 -12.05 11.67
N LYS A 580 23.49 -11.92 10.36
CA LYS A 580 23.51 -13.01 9.39
C LYS A 580 24.36 -12.64 8.17
N PRO A 581 24.94 -13.63 7.45
CA PRO A 581 25.64 -13.38 6.20
C PRO A 581 24.71 -12.78 5.13
N LEU A 582 25.24 -11.88 4.29
CA LEU A 582 24.49 -11.33 3.15
C LEU A 582 23.97 -12.43 2.21
N ARG A 583 24.78 -13.47 2.03
CA ARG A 583 24.49 -14.61 1.15
C ARG A 583 23.17 -15.30 1.47
N ASP A 584 22.79 -15.39 2.75
CA ASP A 584 21.53 -15.98 3.19
C ASP A 584 20.33 -15.25 2.58
N PHE A 585 20.41 -13.94 2.39
CA PHE A 585 19.37 -13.17 1.71
C PHE A 585 19.39 -13.40 0.20
N LEU A 586 20.57 -13.29 -0.44
CA LEU A 586 20.70 -13.44 -1.90
C LEU A 586 20.18 -14.81 -2.38
N GLU A 587 20.41 -15.88 -1.62
CA GLU A 587 19.99 -17.23 -1.99
C GLU A 587 18.47 -17.49 -1.87
N THR A 588 17.71 -16.56 -1.29
CA THR A 588 16.24 -16.65 -1.17
C THR A 588 15.48 -16.10 -2.38
N GLU A 589 16.15 -15.37 -3.29
CA GLU A 589 15.51 -14.67 -4.39
C GLU A 589 16.00 -15.14 -5.76
N VAL A 590 15.07 -15.31 -6.70
CA VAL A 590 15.38 -15.75 -8.07
C VAL A 590 16.21 -14.70 -8.81
N ARG A 591 16.04 -13.40 -8.52
CA ARG A 591 16.86 -12.35 -9.14
C ARG A 591 18.37 -12.46 -8.86
N TYR A 592 18.79 -13.20 -7.84
CA TYR A 592 20.21 -13.55 -7.63
C TYR A 592 20.51 -15.00 -8.00
N THR A 593 19.66 -15.94 -7.58
CA THR A 593 19.96 -17.37 -7.78
C THR A 593 19.92 -17.80 -9.25
N SER A 594 19.21 -17.06 -10.11
CA SER A 594 19.28 -17.23 -11.56
C SER A 594 20.65 -16.89 -12.14
N LEU A 595 21.36 -15.91 -11.58
CA LEU A 595 22.72 -15.56 -11.98
C LEU A 595 23.65 -16.75 -11.75
N LYS A 596 23.61 -17.33 -10.54
CA LYS A 596 24.41 -18.51 -10.17
C LYS A 596 24.18 -19.70 -11.09
N ARG A 597 22.97 -19.87 -11.62
CA ARG A 597 22.64 -20.97 -12.54
C ARG A 597 23.15 -20.71 -13.96
N THR A 598 23.11 -19.46 -14.43
CA THR A 598 23.46 -19.13 -15.82
C THR A 598 24.94 -18.78 -15.99
N PHE A 599 25.53 -18.07 -15.02
CA PHE A 599 26.91 -17.60 -15.01
C PHE A 599 27.56 -17.84 -13.63
N PRO A 600 27.91 -19.11 -13.28
CA PRO A 600 28.33 -19.46 -11.92
C PRO A 600 29.57 -18.71 -11.42
N GLU A 601 30.59 -18.54 -12.26
CA GLU A 601 31.84 -17.85 -11.90
C GLU A 601 31.60 -16.36 -11.66
N GLU A 602 30.90 -15.69 -12.58
CA GLU A 602 30.53 -14.28 -12.45
C GLU A 602 29.61 -14.03 -11.24
N ALA A 603 28.76 -15.01 -10.89
CA ALA A 603 27.88 -14.92 -9.74
C ALA A 603 28.67 -14.83 -8.44
N GLU A 604 29.68 -15.68 -8.24
CA GLU A 604 30.49 -15.65 -7.01
C GLU A 604 31.30 -14.35 -6.91
N GLU A 605 31.85 -13.85 -8.02
CA GLU A 605 32.52 -12.54 -8.05
C GLU A 605 31.56 -11.41 -7.64
N LEU A 606 30.36 -11.38 -8.23
CA LEU A 606 29.39 -10.32 -7.95
C LEU A 606 28.76 -10.43 -6.56
N PHE A 607 28.59 -11.64 -6.03
CA PHE A 607 28.13 -11.82 -4.65
C PHE A 607 29.18 -11.32 -3.65
N ALA A 608 30.47 -11.58 -3.89
CA ALA A 608 31.54 -11.01 -3.08
C ALA A 608 31.59 -9.47 -3.18
N ALA A 609 31.39 -8.92 -4.39
CA ALA A 609 31.30 -7.48 -4.58
C ALA A 609 30.09 -6.86 -3.84
N ALA A 610 28.92 -7.52 -3.89
CA ALA A 610 27.73 -7.08 -3.17
C ALA A 610 27.93 -7.12 -1.64
N GLU A 611 28.61 -8.14 -1.12
CA GLU A 611 28.95 -8.24 0.30
C GLU A 611 29.91 -7.13 0.75
N LYS A 612 30.92 -6.84 -0.08
CA LYS A 612 31.82 -5.71 0.14
C LYS A 612 31.06 -4.37 0.15
N ASP A 613 30.21 -4.12 -0.86
CA ASP A 613 29.40 -2.90 -0.96
C ASP A 613 28.48 -2.72 0.26
N ALA A 614 27.86 -3.81 0.74
CA ALA A 614 26.99 -3.78 1.92
C ALA A 614 27.77 -3.46 3.19
N LYS A 615 28.94 -4.08 3.36
CA LYS A 615 29.83 -3.83 4.51
C LYS A 615 30.34 -2.38 4.53
N GLU A 616 30.82 -1.87 3.40
CA GLU A 616 31.28 -0.48 3.29
C GLU A 616 30.15 0.51 3.63
N ARG A 617 28.92 0.23 3.19
CA ARG A 617 27.75 1.06 3.50
C ARG A 617 27.45 1.08 5.00
N TYR A 618 27.42 -0.09 5.63
CA TYR A 618 27.22 -0.21 7.06
C TYR A 618 28.28 0.56 7.86
N GLU A 619 29.56 0.38 7.50
CA GLU A 619 30.67 1.08 8.17
C GLU A 619 30.58 2.60 8.02
N ASN A 620 30.17 3.09 6.85
CA ASN A 620 29.93 4.51 6.63
C ASN A 620 28.79 5.05 7.52
N TYR A 621 27.65 4.34 7.57
CA TYR A 621 26.52 4.75 8.41
C TYR A 621 26.85 4.69 9.90
N ARG A 622 27.58 3.66 10.33
CA ARG A 622 28.06 3.54 11.71
C ARG A 622 28.94 4.73 12.07
N ARG A 623 29.91 5.08 11.22
CA ARG A 623 30.77 6.25 11.42
C ARG A 623 29.95 7.55 11.51
N MET A 624 28.97 7.74 10.62
CA MET A 624 28.10 8.93 10.68
C MET A 624 27.30 9.01 11.99
N ALA A 625 26.87 7.88 12.55
CA ALA A 625 26.18 7.85 13.85
C ALA A 625 27.12 8.15 15.03
N GLU A 626 28.40 7.76 14.92
CA GLU A 626 29.43 7.97 15.95
C GLU A 626 30.05 9.38 15.91
N GLU A 627 30.23 10.00 14.73
CA GLU A 627 30.91 11.29 14.53
C GLU A 627 30.25 12.48 15.25
N GLY A 628 28.95 12.42 15.54
CA GLY A 628 28.24 13.47 16.29
C GLY A 628 28.24 13.29 17.81
N THR A 629 28.93 12.27 18.34
CA THR A 629 29.17 12.11 19.78
C THR A 629 30.47 12.84 20.15
N VAL A 630 30.39 14.15 20.38
CA VAL A 630 31.49 14.83 21.09
C VAL A 630 31.45 14.29 22.52
N THR A 631 32.37 13.38 22.84
CA THR A 631 32.67 13.03 24.22
C THR A 631 33.09 14.31 24.93
N ALA A 632 32.29 14.76 25.89
CA ALA A 632 32.72 15.77 26.84
C ALA A 632 33.85 15.14 27.67
N GLU A 633 35.10 15.45 27.29
CA GLU A 633 36.27 15.29 28.17
C GLU A 633 36.38 16.46 29.15
#